data_AF-A0A2T4WYS4-F1
#
_entry.id   AF-A0A2T4WYS4-F1
#
_cell.length_a   1.000
_cell.length_b   1.000
_cell.length_c   1.000
_cell.angle_alpha   90.00
_cell.angle_beta   90.00
_cell.angle_gamma   90.00
#
_symmetry.space_group_name_H-M   'P 1'
#
loop_
_entity.id
_entity.type
_entity.pdbx_description
1 polymer ?
#
loop_
_entity_poly.entity_id
_entity_poly.type
_entity_poly.pdbx_seq_one_letter_code
_entity_poly.pdbx_strand_id
1 'polypeptide(L)'
;MKLQQPPVISKKSSLSNEVPHWSGSRSGLNGRALFIPKPTQISIPLHPAISLEKVGVQLLLQAPFFGHFMMGIPKAFDETVPTAAVALHQGHLVKLVVNPTFWESLSAEHRYGLIKHEVLHLVLRHLTMLKSYANRPVFNIAADLVVNQYILPTQLPEGGITLATFKPLEESHHFFLEPEQGVGYYYDQLLKLLQNSAGEQGEAASGTVFAILESWLQQTSEGAQKHRYWGEFAALDSSALRIIEQVVKSATRQALRRVQPHQRGHLPGGLLQELEAAIADPPRVNWRRVLRLFASSSNSTFLKSTIRRPSRRYGVVPGIQLRRRHELVVAIDTSGSVSTEDLGRFLQEIHHIWRQGAQITVVECDTVIQRSYSYRGILPPLVTGRGGTLFDAPLAWANAQRPDAVIYFTDGQAPAPQVAARMPVLWVITSDGTGDFGHLPGKHVKM
;
A
#
# COMPACT_ATOMS: atom_id res chain seq x y z
N MET A 1 55.82 -23.68 3.11
CA MET A 1 55.81 -22.30 3.67
C MET A 1 54.65 -22.23 4.66
N LYS A 2 54.96 -22.27 5.97
CA LYS A 2 53.99 -22.40 7.06
C LYS A 2 53.31 -21.06 7.34
N LEU A 3 51.99 -21.06 7.43
CA LEU A 3 51.14 -19.97 7.92
C LEU A 3 51.21 -19.95 9.45
N GLN A 4 51.56 -18.80 10.04
CA GLN A 4 51.47 -18.53 11.48
C GLN A 4 50.34 -17.54 11.76
N GLN A 5 49.42 -17.95 12.64
CA GLN A 5 48.42 -17.07 13.27
C GLN A 5 49.05 -16.33 14.48
N PRO A 6 48.67 -15.08 14.77
CA PRO A 6 49.05 -14.41 16.01
C PRO A 6 48.07 -14.68 17.19
N PRO A 7 48.51 -14.49 18.46
CA PRO A 7 47.91 -15.10 19.64
C PRO A 7 46.82 -14.27 20.34
N VAL A 8 45.97 -14.99 21.07
CA VAL A 8 44.94 -14.51 22.01
C VAL A 8 45.59 -14.08 23.33
N ILE A 9 45.29 -12.87 23.82
CA ILE A 9 45.67 -12.42 25.17
C ILE A 9 44.40 -12.06 25.95
N SER A 10 44.14 -12.82 27.01
CA SER A 10 43.15 -12.54 28.04
C SER A 10 43.70 -11.55 29.07
N LYS A 11 42.93 -10.54 29.47
CA LYS A 11 43.14 -9.82 30.73
C LYS A 11 41.81 -9.73 31.49
N LYS A 12 41.74 -10.50 32.59
CA LYS A 12 40.83 -10.26 33.72
C LYS A 12 41.48 -9.18 34.61
N SER A 13 40.70 -8.19 35.05
CA SER A 13 41.08 -7.32 36.16
C SER A 13 39.97 -7.33 37.21
N SER A 14 40.22 -8.04 38.29
CA SER A 14 39.52 -7.99 39.56
C SER A 14 40.04 -6.81 40.38
N LEU A 15 39.15 -5.97 40.90
CA LEU A 15 39.44 -5.02 41.98
C LEU A 15 38.57 -5.38 43.18
N SER A 16 39.23 -5.92 44.20
CA SER A 16 38.79 -6.05 45.58
C SER A 16 39.13 -4.78 46.36
N ASN A 17 38.29 -4.45 47.35
CA ASN A 17 38.57 -3.77 48.64
C ASN A 17 37.23 -3.21 49.14
N GLU A 18 36.81 -3.22 50.40
CA GLU A 18 37.27 -3.69 51.70
C GLU A 18 36.00 -3.56 52.58
N VAL A 19 35.71 -4.50 53.48
CA VAL A 19 34.59 -4.40 54.43
C VAL A 19 35.17 -4.31 55.85
N PRO A 20 34.87 -3.28 56.65
CA PRO A 20 35.28 -3.26 58.05
C PRO A 20 34.29 -4.08 58.89
N HIS A 21 34.83 -5.08 59.60
CA HIS A 21 34.15 -5.76 60.70
C HIS A 21 34.03 -4.82 61.91
N TRP A 22 32.82 -4.72 62.48
CA TRP A 22 32.60 -4.18 63.83
C TRP A 22 31.95 -5.27 64.70
N SER A 23 32.56 -5.54 65.85
CA SER A 23 32.18 -6.56 66.82
C SER A 23 31.54 -5.91 68.06
N GLY A 24 30.44 -6.46 68.58
CA GLY A 24 30.04 -6.23 69.98
C GLY A 24 28.53 -6.11 70.26
N SER A 25 28.00 -7.14 70.93
CA SER A 25 26.66 -7.33 71.54
C SER A 25 26.29 -6.27 72.63
N ARG A 26 25.07 -6.04 73.14
CA ARG A 26 23.85 -6.84 73.45
C ARG A 26 22.62 -5.91 73.61
N SER A 27 21.44 -6.56 73.61
CA SER A 27 20.24 -6.28 74.43
C SER A 27 19.08 -5.44 73.87
N GLY A 28 17.87 -6.01 73.95
CA GLY A 28 16.72 -5.29 74.50
C GLY A 28 15.64 -4.75 73.54
N LEU A 29 14.65 -5.58 73.25
CA LEU A 29 13.20 -5.26 73.27
C LEU A 29 12.53 -4.42 72.16
N ASN A 30 11.49 -5.08 71.62
CA ASN A 30 10.17 -4.59 71.24
C ASN A 30 9.90 -4.03 69.83
N GLY A 31 9.00 -4.75 69.15
CA GLY A 31 8.56 -4.50 67.79
C GLY A 31 7.84 -3.17 67.59
N ARG A 32 8.10 -2.59 66.43
CA ARG A 32 7.17 -1.77 65.65
C ARG A 32 7.50 -2.01 64.18
N ALA A 33 6.59 -2.69 63.47
CA ALA A 33 6.67 -2.82 62.03
C ALA A 33 6.59 -1.42 61.42
N LEU A 34 7.69 -0.96 60.82
CA LEU A 34 7.72 0.26 60.01
C LEU A 34 6.90 -0.01 58.74
N PHE A 35 5.69 0.53 58.72
CA PHE A 35 4.83 0.59 57.54
C PHE A 35 5.52 1.51 56.52
N ILE A 36 6.17 0.95 55.51
CA ILE A 36 6.66 1.72 54.35
C ILE A 36 5.47 1.85 53.40
N PRO A 37 4.84 3.04 53.23
CA PRO A 37 3.82 3.19 52.21
C PRO A 37 4.46 2.94 50.84
N LYS A 38 3.85 2.06 50.03
CA LYS A 38 4.22 1.91 48.62
C LYS A 38 4.20 3.29 47.97
N PRO A 39 5.21 3.66 47.15
CA PRO A 39 5.17 4.93 46.45
C PRO A 39 3.93 4.94 45.56
N THR A 40 2.99 5.81 45.88
CA THR A 40 1.88 6.17 45.01
C THR A 40 2.50 6.64 43.70
N GLN A 41 2.22 5.93 42.61
CA GLN A 41 2.57 6.38 41.27
C GLN A 41 1.77 7.67 41.01
N ILE A 42 2.36 8.81 41.32
CA ILE A 42 1.85 10.10 40.89
C ILE A 42 2.20 10.18 39.40
N SER A 43 1.25 9.81 38.54
CA SER A 43 1.34 10.01 37.10
C SER A 43 1.26 11.51 36.82
N ILE A 44 2.40 12.18 36.77
CA ILE A 44 2.47 13.56 36.26
C ILE A 44 2.09 13.50 34.77
N PRO A 45 1.09 14.28 34.30
CA PRO A 45 0.76 14.32 32.89
C PRO A 45 1.99 14.76 32.10
N LEU A 46 2.43 13.89 31.18
CA LEU A 46 3.56 14.18 30.29
C LEU A 46 3.13 15.29 29.33
N HIS A 47 4.01 16.26 29.10
CA HIS A 47 3.81 17.28 28.07
C HIS A 47 3.36 16.63 26.74
N PRO A 48 2.31 17.14 26.05
CA PRO A 48 1.71 16.49 24.87
C PRO A 48 2.71 16.03 23.82
N ALA A 49 3.75 16.84 23.55
CA ALA A 49 4.85 16.48 22.65
C ALA A 49 5.58 15.19 23.04
N ILE A 50 5.91 15.02 24.32
CA ILE A 50 6.57 13.81 24.83
C ILE A 50 5.63 12.61 24.71
N SER A 51 4.33 12.80 24.94
CA SER A 51 3.35 11.73 24.75
C SER A 51 3.22 11.31 23.28
N LEU A 52 3.28 12.24 22.33
CA LEU A 52 3.22 11.92 20.90
C LEU A 52 4.48 11.18 20.44
N GLU A 53 5.66 11.58 20.92
CA GLU A 53 6.91 10.87 20.65
C GLU A 53 6.88 9.43 21.18
N LYS A 54 6.33 9.21 22.38
CA LYS A 54 6.15 7.86 22.94
C LYS A 54 5.28 6.98 22.04
N VAL A 55 4.18 7.51 21.50
CA VAL A 55 3.33 6.79 20.53
C VAL A 55 4.12 6.49 19.25
N GLY A 56 4.93 7.44 18.77
CA GLY A 56 5.82 7.23 17.63
C GLY A 56 6.80 6.07 17.83
N VAL A 57 7.43 5.98 19.01
CA VAL A 57 8.31 4.86 19.38
C VAL A 57 7.53 3.54 19.46
N GLN A 58 6.34 3.54 20.05
CA GLN A 58 5.49 2.35 20.10
C GLN A 58 5.12 1.86 18.68
N LEU A 59 4.74 2.77 17.78
CA LEU A 59 4.45 2.44 16.38
C LEU A 59 5.68 1.86 15.66
N LEU A 60 6.89 2.38 15.90
CA LEU A 60 8.10 1.80 15.32
C LEU A 60 8.34 0.35 15.74
N LEU A 61 7.98 -0.02 16.96
CA LEU A 61 8.18 -1.37 17.50
C LEU A 61 7.06 -2.33 17.10
N GLN A 62 5.81 -1.88 17.14
CA GLN A 62 4.63 -2.74 16.99
C GLN A 62 3.99 -2.67 15.59
N ALA A 63 4.14 -1.56 14.87
CA ALA A 63 3.61 -1.40 13.52
C ALA A 63 4.58 -0.55 12.66
N PRO A 64 5.77 -1.09 12.32
CA PRO A 64 6.93 -0.29 11.89
C PRO A 64 6.68 0.61 10.67
N PHE A 65 5.80 0.20 9.76
CA PHE A 65 5.38 1.03 8.62
C PHE A 65 4.81 2.38 9.09
N PHE A 66 3.86 2.36 10.03
CA PHE A 66 3.22 3.57 10.56
C PHE A 66 4.23 4.43 11.30
N GLY A 67 5.13 3.82 12.08
CA GLY A 67 6.19 4.54 12.80
C GLY A 67 7.15 5.26 11.84
N HIS A 68 7.64 4.57 10.81
CA HIS A 68 8.53 5.17 9.82
C HIS A 68 7.83 6.25 8.99
N PHE A 69 6.58 6.03 8.60
CA PHE A 69 5.80 7.03 7.88
C PHE A 69 5.59 8.28 8.75
N MET A 70 5.17 8.08 10.01
CA MET A 70 4.99 9.15 10.99
C MET A 70 6.25 9.97 11.17
N MET A 71 7.43 9.36 11.28
CA MET A 71 8.68 10.09 11.42
C MET A 71 8.96 11.05 10.25
N GLY A 72 8.49 10.71 9.04
CA GLY A 72 8.70 11.51 7.83
C GLY A 72 7.79 12.72 7.67
N ILE A 73 6.75 12.87 8.49
CA ILE A 73 5.82 14.00 8.41
C ILE A 73 6.01 14.98 9.58
N PRO A 74 5.93 16.31 9.36
CA PRO A 74 5.88 17.30 10.43
C PRO A 74 4.65 17.10 11.33
N LYS A 75 4.79 17.42 12.63
CA LYS A 75 3.69 17.41 13.61
C LYS A 75 3.62 18.75 14.31
N ALA A 76 2.41 19.21 14.61
CA ALA A 76 2.18 20.41 15.39
C ALA A 76 1.00 20.19 16.34
N PHE A 77 1.04 20.85 17.50
CA PHE A 77 -0.13 21.00 18.35
C PHE A 77 -0.82 22.32 18.02
N ASP A 78 -2.14 22.28 17.90
CA ASP A 78 -2.95 23.45 17.56
C ASP A 78 -4.33 23.31 18.20
N GLU A 79 -4.73 24.26 19.03
CA GLU A 79 -6.02 24.23 19.72
C GLU A 79 -7.19 24.59 18.78
N THR A 80 -6.91 25.13 17.59
CA THR A 80 -7.95 25.53 16.63
C THR A 80 -8.57 24.34 15.89
N VAL A 81 -7.86 23.21 15.85
CA VAL A 81 -8.42 21.95 15.35
C VAL A 81 -9.24 21.31 16.49
N PRO A 82 -10.38 20.66 16.22
CA PRO A 82 -11.20 20.04 17.27
C PRO A 82 -10.57 18.76 17.84
N THR A 83 -9.83 18.01 17.02
CA THR A 83 -9.35 16.65 17.31
C THR A 83 -7.90 16.46 16.83
N ALA A 84 -7.56 15.40 16.09
CA ALA A 84 -6.44 15.43 15.17
C ALA A 84 -6.94 15.58 13.73
N ALA A 85 -6.09 16.10 12.85
CA ALA A 85 -6.34 16.19 11.43
C ALA A 85 -5.02 16.25 10.65
N VAL A 86 -5.08 15.85 9.38
CA VAL A 86 -4.04 16.16 8.40
C VAL A 86 -4.33 17.51 7.75
N ALA A 87 -3.37 18.42 7.80
CA ALA A 87 -3.47 19.75 7.21
C ALA A 87 -2.35 20.01 6.20
N LEU A 88 -2.56 21.01 5.35
CA LEU A 88 -1.51 21.50 4.46
C LEU A 88 -0.44 22.26 5.26
N HIS A 89 0.80 22.10 4.82
CA HIS A 89 1.95 22.85 5.30
C HIS A 89 2.67 23.45 4.08
N GLN A 90 2.87 24.77 4.08
CA GLN A 90 3.54 25.48 2.98
C GLN A 90 2.91 25.19 1.59
N GLY A 91 1.60 24.93 1.55
CA GLY A 91 0.82 24.74 0.32
C GLY A 91 0.95 23.39 -0.40
N HIS A 92 1.99 22.59 -0.13
CA HIS A 92 2.25 21.33 -0.85
C HIS A 92 2.84 20.21 0.01
N LEU A 93 3.19 20.49 1.26
CA LEU A 93 3.54 19.47 2.25
C LEU A 93 2.31 19.12 3.09
N VAL A 94 2.31 17.93 3.67
CA VAL A 94 1.30 17.51 4.65
C VAL A 94 1.90 17.54 6.04
N LYS A 95 1.14 17.99 7.03
CA LYS A 95 1.50 17.91 8.45
C LYS A 95 0.37 17.25 9.22
N LEU A 96 0.72 16.54 10.28
CA LEU A 96 -0.23 16.10 11.28
C LEU A 96 -0.43 17.22 12.29
N VAL A 97 -1.68 17.62 12.52
CA VAL A 97 -2.04 18.60 13.54
C VAL A 97 -2.90 17.93 14.59
N VAL A 98 -2.59 18.15 15.86
CA VAL A 98 -3.27 17.51 16.98
C VAL A 98 -3.70 18.58 17.98
N ASN A 99 -4.97 18.56 18.39
CA ASN A 99 -5.45 19.36 19.49
C ASN A 99 -4.89 18.80 20.80
N PRO A 100 -4.18 19.61 21.61
CA PRO A 100 -3.54 19.12 22.83
C PRO A 100 -4.56 18.68 23.89
N THR A 101 -5.67 19.40 24.05
CA THR A 101 -6.74 19.06 25.02
C THR A 101 -7.42 17.75 24.65
N PHE A 102 -7.77 17.56 23.37
CA PHE A 102 -8.30 16.30 22.87
C PHE A 102 -7.28 15.17 23.02
N TRP A 103 -6.01 15.42 22.70
CA TRP A 103 -4.96 14.41 22.86
C TRP A 103 -4.85 13.93 24.30
N GLU A 104 -4.89 14.85 25.26
CA GLU A 104 -4.81 14.56 26.68
C GLU A 104 -5.99 13.75 27.20
N SER A 105 -7.20 13.94 26.64
CA SER A 105 -8.39 13.16 27.04
C SER A 105 -8.36 11.71 26.57
N LEU A 106 -7.55 11.38 25.55
CA LEU A 106 -7.47 10.03 25.01
C LEU A 106 -6.60 9.09 25.85
N SER A 107 -7.00 7.82 25.88
CA SER A 107 -6.17 6.71 26.40
C SER A 107 -4.95 6.45 25.50
N ALA A 108 -3.96 5.71 26.02
CA ALA A 108 -2.79 5.35 25.22
C ALA A 108 -3.14 4.55 23.95
N GLU A 109 -4.10 3.63 24.04
CA GLU A 109 -4.58 2.85 22.88
C GLU A 109 -5.33 3.73 21.87
N HIS A 110 -6.15 4.68 22.34
CA HIS A 110 -6.84 5.62 21.45
C HIS A 110 -5.86 6.56 20.74
N ARG A 111 -4.82 7.04 21.43
CA ARG A 111 -3.74 7.83 20.80
C ARG A 111 -3.03 7.02 19.72
N TYR A 112 -2.72 5.74 20.01
CA TYR A 112 -2.09 4.84 19.04
C TYR A 112 -2.97 4.62 17.80
N GLY A 113 -4.26 4.34 18.00
CA GLY A 113 -5.23 4.17 16.90
C GLY A 113 -5.46 5.44 16.08
N LEU A 114 -5.57 6.60 16.74
CA LEU A 114 -5.75 7.89 16.08
C LEU A 114 -4.61 8.18 15.10
N ILE A 115 -3.36 7.95 15.50
CA ILE A 115 -2.23 8.17 14.60
C ILE A 115 -2.27 7.22 13.40
N LYS A 116 -2.62 5.95 13.61
CA LYS A 116 -2.82 5.01 12.49
C LYS A 116 -3.93 5.49 11.55
N HIS A 117 -5.03 5.99 12.10
CA HIS A 117 -6.17 6.51 11.35
C HIS A 117 -5.75 7.64 10.40
N GLU A 118 -5.09 8.68 10.92
CA GLU A 118 -4.62 9.81 10.09
C GLU A 118 -3.62 9.38 9.02
N VAL A 119 -2.69 8.47 9.35
CA VAL A 119 -1.74 7.91 8.36
C VAL A 119 -2.47 7.12 7.27
N LEU A 120 -3.51 6.37 7.61
CA LEU A 120 -4.28 5.60 6.63
C LEU A 120 -4.99 6.51 5.61
N HIS A 121 -5.60 7.61 6.05
CA HIS A 121 -6.20 8.58 5.12
C HIS A 121 -5.21 9.19 4.13
N LEU A 122 -3.95 9.40 4.56
CA LEU A 122 -2.86 9.84 3.70
C LEU A 122 -2.50 8.78 2.66
N VAL A 123 -2.12 7.58 3.13
CA VAL A 123 -1.54 6.54 2.26
C VAL A 123 -2.57 5.91 1.33
N LEU A 124 -3.86 5.91 1.71
CA LEU A 124 -4.99 5.50 0.87
C LEU A 124 -5.52 6.64 0.00
N ARG A 125 -4.88 7.81 0.01
CA ARG A 125 -5.17 8.97 -0.86
C ARG A 125 -6.57 9.56 -0.71
N HIS A 126 -7.22 9.35 0.44
CA HIS A 126 -8.57 9.88 0.68
C HIS A 126 -8.63 11.41 0.54
N LEU A 127 -7.58 12.12 0.97
CA LEU A 127 -7.49 13.59 0.87
C LEU A 127 -7.49 14.11 -0.57
N THR A 128 -6.92 13.37 -1.52
CA THR A 128 -6.79 13.80 -2.91
C THR A 128 -7.89 13.25 -3.80
N MET A 129 -8.57 12.18 -3.37
CA MET A 129 -9.71 11.58 -4.07
C MET A 129 -11.03 12.32 -3.81
N LEU A 130 -11.16 13.08 -2.72
CA LEU A 130 -12.39 13.76 -2.29
C LEU A 130 -13.12 14.51 -3.41
N LYS A 131 -12.40 15.19 -4.31
CA LYS A 131 -13.00 15.95 -5.44
C LYS A 131 -13.74 15.06 -6.45
N SER A 132 -13.45 13.77 -6.49
CA SER A 132 -14.10 12.82 -7.40
C SER A 132 -15.51 12.43 -6.95
N TYR A 133 -15.92 12.83 -5.75
CA TYR A 133 -17.19 12.46 -5.13
C TYR A 133 -18.04 13.71 -4.88
N ALA A 134 -19.30 13.68 -5.32
CA ALA A 134 -20.19 14.84 -5.25
C ALA A 134 -20.63 15.16 -3.81
N ASN A 135 -21.09 14.14 -3.08
CA ASN A 135 -21.51 14.26 -1.69
C ASN A 135 -20.32 14.05 -0.73
N ARG A 136 -19.71 15.14 -0.24
CA ARG A 136 -18.53 15.08 0.63
C ARG A 136 -18.80 14.44 2.00
N PRO A 137 -19.89 14.75 2.73
CA PRO A 137 -20.20 14.06 3.99
C PRO A 137 -20.26 12.54 3.84
N VAL A 138 -20.90 12.03 2.78
CA VAL A 138 -20.96 10.57 2.52
C VAL A 138 -19.58 10.00 2.22
N PHE A 139 -18.74 10.73 1.48
CA PHE A 139 -17.36 10.31 1.22
C PHE A 139 -16.53 10.20 2.51
N ASN A 140 -16.68 11.15 3.43
CA ASN A 140 -15.98 11.12 4.71
C ASN A 140 -16.35 9.87 5.52
N ILE A 141 -17.65 9.53 5.60
CA ILE A 141 -18.13 8.32 6.27
C ILE A 141 -17.57 7.06 5.58
N ALA A 142 -17.61 7.03 4.24
CA ALA A 142 -17.07 5.91 3.46
C ALA A 142 -15.55 5.73 3.66
N ALA A 143 -14.80 6.83 3.73
CA ALA A 143 -13.37 6.82 3.95
C ALA A 143 -13.02 6.29 5.35
N ASP A 144 -13.76 6.72 6.38
CA ASP A 144 -13.59 6.21 7.75
C ASP A 144 -13.92 4.72 7.85
N LEU A 145 -14.96 4.26 7.15
CA LEU A 145 -15.28 2.83 7.06
C LEU A 145 -14.10 2.02 6.50
N VAL A 146 -13.42 2.52 5.45
CA VAL A 146 -12.21 1.88 4.91
C VAL A 146 -11.09 1.87 5.96
N VAL A 147 -10.78 3.03 6.53
CA VAL A 147 -9.64 3.20 7.45
C VAL A 147 -9.80 2.36 8.72
N ASN A 148 -10.99 2.40 9.34
CA ASN A 148 -11.24 1.78 10.63
C ASN A 148 -11.23 0.24 10.57
N GLN A 149 -11.32 -0.37 9.39
CA GLN A 149 -11.12 -1.82 9.22
C GLN A 149 -9.68 -2.27 9.48
N TYR A 150 -8.70 -1.36 9.41
CA TYR A 150 -7.27 -1.67 9.67
C TYR A 150 -6.81 -1.28 11.09
N ILE A 151 -7.75 -0.87 11.94
CA ILE A 151 -7.50 -0.44 13.32
C ILE A 151 -8.30 -1.35 14.25
N LEU A 152 -7.68 -1.76 15.36
CA LEU A 152 -8.40 -2.59 16.32
C LEU A 152 -9.55 -1.80 16.95
N PRO A 153 -10.72 -2.41 17.20
CA PRO A 153 -11.84 -1.72 17.83
C PRO A 153 -11.47 -1.06 19.17
N THR A 154 -10.57 -1.68 19.94
CA THR A 154 -10.06 -1.14 21.23
C THR A 154 -9.15 0.08 21.08
N GLN A 155 -8.71 0.39 19.85
CA GLN A 155 -7.87 1.53 19.51
C GLN A 155 -8.67 2.69 18.93
N LEU A 156 -9.96 2.48 18.64
CA LEU A 156 -10.85 3.52 18.16
C LEU A 156 -11.52 4.21 19.36
N PRO A 157 -11.54 5.56 19.42
CA PRO A 157 -12.35 6.27 20.40
C PRO A 157 -13.84 5.91 20.28
N GLU A 158 -14.61 6.19 21.34
CA GLU A 158 -16.07 6.03 21.30
C GLU A 158 -16.68 6.81 20.13
N GLY A 159 -17.68 6.21 19.48
CA GLY A 159 -18.31 6.78 18.28
C GLY A 159 -17.55 6.60 16.97
N GLY A 160 -16.49 5.78 16.94
CA GLY A 160 -15.81 5.40 15.70
C GLY A 160 -16.75 4.71 14.68
N ILE A 161 -16.66 5.13 13.41
CA ILE A 161 -17.48 4.58 12.33
C ILE A 161 -16.95 3.20 11.93
N THR A 162 -17.73 2.14 12.14
CA THR A 162 -17.33 0.77 11.79
C THR A 162 -18.42 0.03 11.05
N LEU A 163 -18.09 -1.06 10.36
CA LEU A 163 -19.09 -1.93 9.72
C LEU A 163 -20.11 -2.46 10.74
N ALA A 164 -19.69 -2.70 11.98
CA ALA A 164 -20.57 -3.15 13.06
C ALA A 164 -21.69 -2.15 13.37
N THR A 165 -21.48 -0.85 13.14
CA THR A 165 -22.50 0.18 13.33
C THR A 165 -23.71 -0.01 12.40
N PHE A 166 -23.52 -0.64 11.25
CA PHE A 166 -24.56 -0.85 10.25
C PHE A 166 -25.25 -2.22 10.34
N LYS A 167 -24.78 -3.14 11.18
CA LYS A 167 -25.38 -4.47 11.36
C LYS A 167 -26.89 -4.46 11.63
N PRO A 168 -27.45 -3.54 12.44
CA PRO A 168 -28.91 -3.49 12.64
C PRO A 168 -29.73 -3.23 11.37
N LEU A 169 -29.10 -2.73 10.30
CA LEU A 169 -29.75 -2.50 9.00
C LEU A 169 -29.72 -3.72 8.07
N GLU A 170 -28.95 -4.76 8.39
CA GLU A 170 -28.85 -5.98 7.57
C GLU A 170 -30.19 -6.71 7.49
N GLU A 171 -30.86 -6.91 8.64
CA GLU A 171 -32.15 -7.59 8.71
C GLU A 171 -33.30 -6.66 8.30
N SER A 172 -33.29 -5.42 8.80
CA SER A 172 -34.41 -4.48 8.64
C SER A 172 -34.48 -3.83 7.25
N HIS A 173 -33.33 -3.54 6.62
CA HIS A 173 -33.25 -2.80 5.35
C HIS A 173 -32.50 -3.58 4.26
N HIS A 174 -32.21 -4.86 4.49
CA HIS A 174 -31.41 -5.70 3.59
C HIS A 174 -30.09 -5.04 3.16
N PHE A 175 -29.48 -4.29 4.08
CA PHE A 175 -28.29 -3.49 3.81
C PHE A 175 -27.02 -4.19 4.30
N PHE A 176 -26.35 -4.88 3.38
CA PHE A 176 -25.14 -5.66 3.68
C PHE A 176 -23.88 -4.95 3.16
N LEU A 177 -22.90 -4.75 4.04
CA LEU A 177 -21.61 -4.17 3.70
C LEU A 177 -20.53 -5.25 3.68
N GLU A 178 -20.05 -5.59 2.49
CA GLU A 178 -18.89 -6.48 2.31
C GLU A 178 -17.62 -5.84 2.88
N PRO A 179 -16.79 -6.58 3.65
CA PRO A 179 -15.53 -6.08 4.17
C PRO A 179 -14.47 -5.95 3.07
N GLU A 180 -13.38 -5.23 3.39
CA GLU A 180 -12.19 -5.03 2.55
C GLU A 180 -12.48 -4.42 1.16
N GLN A 181 -13.61 -3.71 1.03
CA GLN A 181 -13.92 -2.95 -0.17
C GLN A 181 -13.31 -1.54 -0.13
N GLY A 182 -13.11 -0.94 -1.30
CA GLY A 182 -12.61 0.44 -1.41
C GLY A 182 -13.67 1.51 -1.13
N VAL A 183 -13.22 2.75 -0.94
CA VAL A 183 -14.09 3.89 -0.58
C VAL A 183 -15.28 4.09 -1.53
N GLY A 184 -15.11 3.84 -2.83
CA GLY A 184 -16.17 3.99 -3.82
C GLY A 184 -17.34 3.01 -3.62
N TYR A 185 -17.05 1.78 -3.17
CA TYR A 185 -18.10 0.80 -2.85
C TYR A 185 -18.95 1.29 -1.70
N TYR A 186 -18.33 1.66 -0.58
CA TYR A 186 -19.05 2.13 0.60
C TYR A 186 -19.80 3.43 0.32
N TYR A 187 -19.21 4.33 -0.47
CA TYR A 187 -19.86 5.55 -0.94
C TYR A 187 -21.18 5.26 -1.70
N ASP A 188 -21.13 4.37 -2.68
CA ASP A 188 -22.30 4.01 -3.49
C ASP A 188 -23.38 3.31 -2.65
N GLN A 189 -22.99 2.47 -1.68
CA GLN A 189 -23.92 1.81 -0.78
C GLN A 189 -24.60 2.82 0.15
N LEU A 190 -23.85 3.74 0.76
CA LEU A 190 -24.41 4.77 1.62
C LEU A 190 -25.35 5.72 0.86
N LEU A 191 -25.04 6.06 -0.40
CA LEU A 191 -25.96 6.84 -1.24
C LEU A 191 -27.27 6.09 -1.51
N LYS A 192 -27.22 4.79 -1.82
CA LYS A 192 -28.42 3.98 -2.02
C LYS A 192 -29.26 3.90 -0.75
N LEU A 193 -28.62 3.71 0.40
CA LEU A 193 -29.29 3.69 1.70
C LEU A 193 -30.04 5.01 1.93
N LEU A 194 -29.38 6.15 1.71
CA LEU A 194 -29.96 7.48 1.87
C LEU A 194 -31.11 7.80 0.91
N GLN A 195 -31.07 7.26 -0.31
CA GLN A 195 -32.14 7.41 -1.28
C GLN A 195 -33.37 6.59 -0.90
N ASN A 196 -33.17 5.38 -0.37
CA ASN A 196 -34.25 4.48 0.00
C ASN A 196 -34.88 4.83 1.37
N SER A 197 -34.12 5.44 2.28
CA SER A 197 -34.61 5.81 3.62
C SER A 197 -35.55 7.03 3.63
N ALA A 198 -35.74 7.73 2.50
CA ALA A 198 -36.55 8.94 2.41
C ALA A 198 -38.08 8.73 2.54
N GLY A 199 -38.54 7.57 3.04
CA GLY A 199 -39.97 7.26 3.17
C GLY A 199 -40.36 6.08 4.05
N GLU A 200 -39.44 5.41 4.75
CA GLU A 200 -39.74 4.19 5.52
C GLU A 200 -39.68 4.46 7.03
N GLN A 201 -40.80 4.21 7.72
CA GLN A 201 -40.86 4.19 9.19
C GLN A 201 -40.41 2.80 9.67
N GLY A 202 -39.13 2.69 10.03
CA GLY A 202 -38.51 1.45 10.51
C GLY A 202 -38.46 1.29 12.04
N GLU A 203 -38.17 0.07 12.49
CA GLU A 203 -38.01 -0.35 13.89
C GLU A 203 -37.00 0.51 14.69
N ALA A 204 -37.13 0.56 16.02
CA ALA A 204 -36.34 1.43 16.90
C ALA A 204 -34.80 1.30 16.74
N ALA A 205 -34.30 0.09 16.49
CA ALA A 205 -32.88 -0.16 16.26
C ALA A 205 -32.37 0.48 14.95
N SER A 206 -33.17 0.40 13.87
CA SER A 206 -32.86 1.08 12.61
C SER A 206 -32.90 2.60 12.75
N GLY A 207 -33.88 3.14 13.50
CA GLY A 207 -33.99 4.56 13.80
C GLY A 207 -32.77 5.13 14.53
N THR A 208 -32.12 4.33 15.38
CA THR A 208 -30.90 4.73 16.09
C THR A 208 -29.71 4.85 15.13
N VAL A 209 -29.56 3.92 14.17
CA VAL A 209 -28.51 3.99 13.14
C VAL A 209 -28.73 5.20 12.22
N PHE A 210 -29.97 5.47 11.79
CA PHE A 210 -30.27 6.64 10.97
C PHE A 210 -30.03 7.96 11.70
N ALA A 211 -30.32 8.07 13.00
CA ALA A 211 -30.01 9.25 13.79
C ALA A 211 -28.50 9.49 13.90
N ILE A 212 -27.70 8.43 14.12
CA ILE A 212 -26.24 8.49 14.12
C ILE A 212 -25.72 8.95 12.75
N LEU A 213 -26.25 8.36 11.67
CA LEU A 213 -25.87 8.67 10.30
C LEU A 213 -26.22 10.13 9.94
N GLU A 214 -27.38 10.62 10.36
CA GLU A 214 -27.76 12.02 10.17
C GLU A 214 -26.82 12.98 10.91
N SER A 215 -26.43 12.67 12.15
CA SER A 215 -25.44 13.46 12.88
C SER A 215 -24.09 13.53 12.16
N TRP A 216 -23.65 12.41 11.57
CA TRP A 216 -22.42 12.39 10.77
C TRP A 216 -22.54 13.22 9.49
N LEU A 217 -23.69 13.15 8.81
CA LEU A 217 -23.95 13.90 7.58
C LEU A 217 -24.04 15.41 7.81
N GLN A 218 -24.67 15.83 8.90
CA GLN A 218 -24.74 17.23 9.32
C GLN A 218 -23.41 17.76 9.87
N GLN A 219 -22.42 16.88 10.01
CA GLN A 219 -21.10 17.16 10.56
C GLN A 219 -21.13 17.72 11.99
N THR A 220 -22.14 17.35 12.77
CA THR A 220 -22.34 17.84 14.14
C THR A 220 -21.59 17.01 15.17
N SER A 221 -21.20 15.79 14.84
CA SER A 221 -20.41 14.92 15.72
C SER A 221 -18.91 15.25 15.72
N GLU A 222 -18.21 14.95 16.81
CA GLU A 222 -16.74 15.05 16.90
C GLU A 222 -16.04 14.26 15.78
N GLY A 223 -16.62 13.15 15.35
CA GLY A 223 -16.13 12.34 14.22
C GLY A 223 -16.14 13.08 12.89
N ALA A 224 -17.15 13.90 12.62
CA ALA A 224 -17.28 14.59 11.35
C ALA A 224 -16.47 15.90 11.29
N GLN A 225 -16.19 16.53 12.43
CA GLN A 225 -15.34 17.73 12.50
C GLN A 225 -13.85 17.44 12.20
N LYS A 226 -13.40 16.18 12.32
CA LYS A 226 -12.05 15.70 11.94
C LYS A 226 -11.68 16.04 10.50
N HIS A 227 -12.69 16.12 9.61
CA HIS A 227 -12.50 16.32 8.18
C HIS A 227 -12.63 17.78 7.73
N ARG A 228 -12.72 18.75 8.66
CA ARG A 228 -12.82 20.18 8.32
C ARG A 228 -11.71 20.65 7.38
N TYR A 229 -10.47 20.21 7.61
CA TYR A 229 -9.31 20.59 6.80
C TYR A 229 -9.28 19.93 5.42
N TRP A 230 -10.09 18.90 5.18
CA TRP A 230 -10.16 18.27 3.85
C TRP A 230 -10.76 19.24 2.81
N GLY A 231 -11.54 20.22 3.25
CA GLY A 231 -12.03 21.31 2.40
C GLY A 231 -10.90 22.10 1.73
N GLU A 232 -9.75 22.26 2.39
CA GLU A 232 -8.58 22.95 1.82
C GLU A 232 -8.00 22.15 0.65
N PHE A 233 -7.88 20.83 0.79
CA PHE A 233 -7.46 19.94 -0.30
C PHE A 233 -8.47 19.96 -1.45
N ALA A 234 -9.76 20.05 -1.15
CA ALA A 234 -10.82 20.21 -2.16
C ALA A 234 -10.75 21.56 -2.90
N ALA A 235 -10.07 22.57 -2.38
CA ALA A 235 -9.88 23.87 -3.03
C ALA A 235 -8.65 23.92 -3.95
N LEU A 236 -7.66 23.04 -3.75
CA LEU A 236 -6.41 23.00 -4.54
C LEU A 236 -6.64 22.67 -6.02
N ASP A 237 -5.78 23.14 -6.91
CA ASP A 237 -5.82 22.75 -8.32
C ASP A 237 -5.29 21.32 -8.56
N SER A 238 -5.46 20.79 -9.77
CA SER A 238 -5.00 19.44 -10.10
C SER A 238 -3.48 19.28 -10.02
N SER A 239 -2.72 20.35 -10.22
CA SER A 239 -1.25 20.33 -10.16
C SER A 239 -0.76 20.21 -8.72
N ALA A 240 -1.28 21.04 -7.81
CA ALA A 240 -0.96 20.97 -6.39
C ALA A 240 -1.35 19.61 -5.77
N LEU A 241 -2.52 19.08 -6.14
CA LEU A 241 -2.93 17.74 -5.72
C LEU A 241 -1.93 16.66 -6.16
N ARG A 242 -1.46 16.72 -7.42
CA ARG A 242 -0.43 15.78 -7.91
C ARG A 242 0.88 15.90 -7.13
N ILE A 243 1.30 17.11 -6.76
CA ILE A 243 2.50 17.30 -5.94
C ILE A 243 2.32 16.62 -4.58
N ILE A 244 1.19 16.84 -3.91
CA ILE A 244 0.88 16.20 -2.63
C ILE A 244 0.86 14.67 -2.77
N GLU A 245 0.22 14.14 -3.83
CA GLU A 245 0.22 12.71 -4.10
C GLU A 245 1.63 12.15 -4.28
N GLN A 246 2.53 12.87 -4.97
CA GLN A 246 3.92 12.44 -5.12
C GLN A 246 4.71 12.50 -3.81
N VAL A 247 4.50 13.54 -2.99
CA VAL A 247 5.12 13.65 -1.67
C VAL A 247 4.70 12.49 -0.78
N VAL A 248 3.39 12.22 -0.69
CA VAL A 248 2.85 11.10 0.08
C VAL A 248 3.35 9.77 -0.48
N LYS A 249 3.32 9.57 -1.81
CA LYS A 249 3.86 8.38 -2.48
C LYS A 249 5.32 8.13 -2.12
N SER A 250 6.15 9.18 -2.14
CA SER A 250 7.56 9.12 -1.77
C SER A 250 7.73 8.73 -0.30
N ALA A 251 6.96 9.35 0.61
CA ALA A 251 6.96 9.01 2.03
C ALA A 251 6.53 7.55 2.29
N THR A 252 5.48 7.07 1.63
CA THR A 252 5.02 5.68 1.70
C THR A 252 6.10 4.71 1.23
N ARG A 253 6.73 5.00 0.09
CA ARG A 253 7.83 4.20 -0.47
C ARG A 253 9.02 4.14 0.48
N GLN A 254 9.39 5.28 1.07
CA GLN A 254 10.47 5.39 2.04
C GLN A 254 10.17 4.64 3.34
N ALA A 255 8.93 4.66 3.82
CA ALA A 255 8.50 3.89 4.99
C ALA A 255 8.59 2.39 4.71
N LEU A 256 8.03 1.91 3.59
CA LEU A 256 8.06 0.49 3.21
C LEU A 256 9.47 -0.07 2.99
N ARG A 257 10.41 0.76 2.50
CA ARG A 257 11.82 0.37 2.35
C ARG A 257 12.53 0.14 3.68
N ARG A 258 12.13 0.86 4.75
CA ARG A 258 12.71 0.73 6.09
C ARG A 258 12.13 -0.46 6.87
N VAL A 259 10.94 -0.93 6.48
CA VAL A 259 10.32 -2.11 7.08
C VAL A 259 10.99 -3.38 6.55
N GLN A 260 11.55 -4.19 7.47
CA GLN A 260 12.17 -5.46 7.10
C GLN A 260 11.12 -6.46 6.56
N PRO A 261 11.48 -7.40 5.67
CA PRO A 261 10.52 -8.34 5.07
C PRO A 261 9.67 -9.10 6.09
N HIS A 262 10.26 -9.57 7.20
CA HIS A 262 9.53 -10.28 8.26
C HIS A 262 8.58 -9.37 9.06
N GLN A 263 8.87 -8.07 9.14
CA GLN A 263 8.02 -7.09 9.84
C GLN A 263 6.83 -6.63 9.00
N ARG A 264 6.85 -6.87 7.68
CA ARG A 264 5.70 -6.56 6.79
C ARG A 264 4.43 -7.35 7.17
N GLY A 265 4.57 -8.45 7.92
CA GLY A 265 3.43 -9.21 8.47
C GLY A 265 2.58 -8.45 9.49
N HIS A 266 3.03 -7.29 10.00
CA HIS A 266 2.20 -6.42 10.85
C HIS A 266 1.17 -5.61 10.05
N LEU A 267 1.28 -5.56 8.72
CA LEU A 267 0.29 -4.96 7.85
C LEU A 267 -0.69 -6.05 7.36
N PRO A 268 -2.01 -5.81 7.44
CA PRO A 268 -2.99 -6.66 6.78
C PRO A 268 -2.67 -6.83 5.30
N GLY A 269 -2.82 -8.05 4.76
CA GLY A 269 -2.40 -8.39 3.41
C GLY A 269 -3.09 -7.55 2.32
N GLY A 270 -4.36 -7.17 2.53
CA GLY A 270 -5.08 -6.25 1.65
C GLY A 270 -4.46 -4.85 1.63
N LEU A 271 -4.17 -4.29 2.80
CA LEU A 271 -3.53 -2.97 2.92
C LEU A 271 -2.14 -2.96 2.27
N LEU A 272 -1.34 -4.01 2.47
CA LEU A 272 -0.02 -4.08 1.83
C LEU A 272 -0.13 -4.07 0.29
N GLN A 273 -1.08 -4.81 -0.28
CA GLN A 273 -1.34 -4.81 -1.71
C GLN A 273 -1.77 -3.44 -2.22
N GLU A 274 -2.63 -2.73 -1.48
CA GLU A 274 -3.06 -1.37 -1.85
C GLU A 274 -1.89 -0.39 -1.80
N LEU A 275 -1.05 -0.45 -0.77
CA LEU A 275 0.13 0.39 -0.64
C LEU A 275 1.13 0.14 -1.77
N GLU A 276 1.43 -1.13 -2.07
CA GLU A 276 2.30 -1.52 -3.19
C GLU A 276 1.75 -1.04 -4.53
N ALA A 277 0.44 -1.18 -4.75
CA ALA A 277 -0.23 -0.67 -5.94
C ALA A 277 -0.18 0.87 -6.03
N ALA A 278 -0.29 1.58 -4.91
CA ALA A 278 -0.24 3.04 -4.85
C ALA A 278 1.18 3.59 -5.11
N ILE A 279 2.23 2.89 -4.67
CA ILE A 279 3.63 3.30 -4.93
C ILE A 279 4.16 2.82 -6.28
N ALA A 280 3.46 1.92 -6.97
CA ALA A 280 3.82 1.50 -8.32
C ALA A 280 3.84 2.71 -9.25
N ASP A 281 4.88 2.81 -10.08
CA ASP A 281 4.94 3.85 -11.10
C ASP A 281 3.98 3.50 -12.25
N PRO A 282 3.29 4.48 -12.85
CA PRO A 282 2.40 4.20 -13.98
C PRO A 282 3.20 3.59 -15.14
N PRO A 283 2.58 2.72 -15.95
CA PRO A 283 3.27 2.14 -17.08
C PRO A 283 3.65 3.26 -18.05
N ARG A 284 4.90 3.26 -18.50
CA ARG A 284 5.38 4.22 -19.50
C ARG A 284 4.74 3.95 -20.86
N VAL A 285 4.46 2.68 -21.13
CA VAL A 285 3.80 2.22 -22.35
C VAL A 285 2.32 1.97 -22.09
N ASN A 286 1.44 2.49 -22.95
CA ASN A 286 0.01 2.18 -22.89
C ASN A 286 -0.28 0.74 -23.37
N TRP A 287 -0.03 -0.22 -22.50
CA TRP A 287 -0.16 -1.65 -22.79
C TRP A 287 -1.57 -2.05 -23.24
N ARG A 288 -2.63 -1.35 -22.82
CA ARG A 288 -4.00 -1.62 -23.31
C ARG A 288 -4.12 -1.37 -24.81
N ARG A 289 -3.43 -0.34 -25.34
CA ARG A 289 -3.40 -0.05 -26.77
C ARG A 289 -2.51 -1.03 -27.51
N VAL A 290 -1.35 -1.34 -26.95
CA VAL A 290 -0.37 -2.25 -27.55
C VAL A 290 -0.91 -3.67 -27.65
N LEU A 291 -1.47 -4.22 -26.57
CA LEU A 291 -2.04 -5.57 -26.58
C LEU A 291 -3.21 -5.73 -27.55
N ARG A 292 -3.97 -4.65 -27.82
CA ARG A 292 -5.01 -4.67 -28.88
C ARG A 292 -4.44 -4.91 -30.28
N LEU A 293 -3.19 -4.56 -30.54
CA LEU A 293 -2.54 -4.86 -31.82
C LEU A 293 -2.33 -6.36 -32.03
N PHE A 294 -2.27 -7.14 -30.94
CA PHE A 294 -2.06 -8.60 -30.95
C PHE A 294 -3.35 -9.39 -30.67
N ALA A 295 -4.48 -8.70 -30.48
CA ALA A 295 -5.74 -9.35 -30.13
C ALA A 295 -6.36 -10.18 -31.27
N SER A 296 -6.01 -9.88 -32.52
CA SER A 296 -6.42 -10.65 -33.68
C SER A 296 -5.68 -11.99 -33.80
N SER A 297 -4.42 -12.06 -33.36
CA SER A 297 -3.60 -13.28 -33.37
C SER A 297 -3.81 -14.17 -32.15
N SER A 298 -4.65 -13.77 -31.19
CA SER A 298 -4.82 -14.50 -29.94
C SER A 298 -5.66 -15.75 -30.08
N ASN A 299 -5.04 -16.92 -29.90
CA ASN A 299 -5.68 -18.22 -30.01
C ASN A 299 -6.18 -18.77 -28.67
N SER A 300 -5.66 -18.29 -27.54
CA SER A 300 -6.04 -18.80 -26.22
C SER A 300 -7.34 -18.16 -25.72
N THR A 301 -8.28 -18.99 -25.24
CA THR A 301 -9.61 -18.57 -24.84
C THR A 301 -10.05 -19.27 -23.56
N PHE A 302 -10.69 -18.54 -22.63
CA PHE A 302 -11.26 -19.08 -21.40
C PHE A 302 -12.73 -18.67 -21.22
N LEU A 303 -13.46 -19.47 -20.44
CA LEU A 303 -14.87 -19.24 -20.14
C LEU A 303 -14.97 -18.46 -18.81
N LYS A 304 -15.70 -17.34 -18.83
CA LYS A 304 -16.04 -16.57 -17.62
C LYS A 304 -17.56 -16.53 -17.44
N SER A 305 -18.03 -16.90 -16.26
CA SER A 305 -19.45 -16.78 -15.89
C SER A 305 -19.85 -15.29 -15.76
N THR A 306 -21.03 -14.92 -16.26
CA THR A 306 -21.58 -13.57 -16.16
C THR A 306 -23.07 -13.59 -15.82
N ILE A 307 -23.45 -12.82 -14.81
CA ILE A 307 -24.86 -12.65 -14.38
C ILE A 307 -25.60 -11.69 -15.32
N ARG A 308 -24.88 -10.81 -16.05
CA ARG A 308 -25.46 -9.81 -16.97
C ARG A 308 -26.21 -10.41 -18.16
N ARG A 309 -25.98 -11.70 -18.45
CA ARG A 309 -26.66 -12.42 -19.52
C ARG A 309 -27.04 -13.79 -18.98
N PRO A 310 -28.32 -14.13 -18.81
CA PRO A 310 -28.71 -15.49 -18.43
C PRO A 310 -28.32 -16.51 -19.51
N SER A 311 -28.06 -17.75 -19.11
CA SER A 311 -27.80 -18.84 -20.04
C SER A 311 -28.99 -19.05 -20.99
N ARG A 312 -28.74 -19.04 -22.31
CA ARG A 312 -29.76 -19.31 -23.32
C ARG A 312 -30.37 -20.72 -23.20
N ARG A 313 -29.67 -21.66 -22.56
CA ARG A 313 -30.11 -23.07 -22.43
C ARG A 313 -30.99 -23.31 -21.20
N TYR A 314 -30.70 -22.64 -20.09
CA TYR A 314 -31.35 -22.95 -18.80
C TYR A 314 -32.09 -21.75 -18.18
N GLY A 315 -31.92 -20.53 -18.67
CA GLY A 315 -32.67 -19.32 -18.26
C GLY A 315 -32.36 -18.79 -16.85
N VAL A 316 -32.00 -19.66 -15.91
CA VAL A 316 -31.79 -19.34 -14.49
C VAL A 316 -30.33 -19.29 -14.06
N VAL A 317 -29.43 -19.92 -14.82
CA VAL A 317 -27.99 -19.92 -14.52
C VAL A 317 -27.27 -18.75 -15.22
N PRO A 318 -26.24 -18.14 -14.59
CA PRO A 318 -25.40 -17.14 -15.23
C PRO A 318 -24.89 -17.63 -16.59
N GLY A 319 -24.93 -16.76 -17.60
CA GLY A 319 -24.44 -17.07 -18.94
C GLY A 319 -22.92 -17.14 -18.98
N ILE A 320 -22.41 -17.80 -20.00
CA ILE A 320 -20.97 -18.01 -20.18
C ILE A 320 -20.46 -17.01 -21.22
N GLN A 321 -19.52 -16.16 -20.83
CA GLN A 321 -18.80 -15.27 -21.73
C GLN A 321 -17.44 -15.89 -22.09
N LEU A 322 -17.24 -16.13 -23.38
CA LEU A 322 -15.95 -16.54 -23.93
C LEU A 322 -15.01 -15.32 -23.97
N ARG A 323 -13.90 -15.37 -23.23
CA ARG A 323 -12.88 -14.32 -23.13
C ARG A 323 -11.57 -14.82 -23.71
N ARG A 324 -10.94 -14.05 -24.59
CA ARG A 324 -9.59 -14.39 -25.09
C ARG A 324 -8.55 -14.01 -24.04
N ARG A 325 -7.50 -14.82 -23.92
CA ARG A 325 -6.31 -14.53 -23.11
C ARG A 325 -5.13 -14.43 -24.06
N HIS A 326 -4.27 -13.44 -23.87
CA HIS A 326 -3.04 -13.30 -24.65
C HIS A 326 -1.96 -14.18 -24.02
N GLU A 327 -1.43 -15.12 -24.79
CA GLU A 327 -0.22 -15.87 -24.44
C GLU A 327 0.98 -15.17 -25.06
N LEU A 328 1.79 -14.52 -24.22
CA LEU A 328 2.90 -13.67 -24.63
C LEU A 328 4.22 -14.26 -24.16
N VAL A 329 5.20 -14.26 -25.04
CA VAL A 329 6.60 -14.45 -24.65
C VAL A 329 7.23 -13.07 -24.51
N VAL A 330 7.82 -12.82 -23.34
CA VAL A 330 8.57 -11.61 -23.09
C VAL A 330 10.06 -11.96 -23.02
N ALA A 331 10.83 -11.48 -23.98
CA ALA A 331 12.28 -11.57 -23.95
C ALA A 331 12.86 -10.34 -23.25
N ILE A 332 13.78 -10.55 -22.32
CA ILE A 332 14.51 -9.50 -21.61
C ILE A 332 15.98 -9.61 -21.99
N ASP A 333 16.51 -8.54 -22.57
CA ASP A 333 17.93 -8.38 -22.76
C ASP A 333 18.62 -8.16 -21.41
N THR A 334 19.50 -9.08 -21.06
CA THR A 334 20.28 -9.07 -19.82
C THR A 334 21.77 -8.85 -20.09
N SER A 335 22.13 -8.41 -21.30
CA SER A 335 23.50 -8.13 -21.69
C SER A 335 24.15 -7.04 -20.83
N GLY A 336 25.48 -6.93 -20.93
CA GLY A 336 26.25 -5.94 -20.17
C GLY A 336 25.96 -4.48 -20.55
N SER A 337 25.24 -4.19 -21.64
CA SER A 337 24.89 -2.83 -22.04
C SER A 337 23.64 -2.29 -21.34
N VAL A 338 22.82 -3.18 -20.75
CA VAL A 338 21.60 -2.83 -20.04
C VAL A 338 21.90 -2.51 -18.58
N SER A 339 21.54 -1.30 -18.13
CA SER A 339 21.72 -0.88 -16.73
C SER A 339 20.79 -1.65 -15.78
N THR A 340 21.16 -1.73 -14.49
CA THR A 340 20.28 -2.35 -13.47
C THR A 340 18.98 -1.55 -13.30
N GLU A 341 19.03 -0.24 -13.49
CA GLU A 341 17.88 0.65 -13.51
C GLU A 341 16.93 0.33 -14.68
N ASP A 342 17.46 0.09 -15.88
CA ASP A 342 16.66 -0.28 -17.06
C ASP A 342 16.03 -1.65 -16.90
N LEU A 343 16.76 -2.63 -16.37
CA LEU A 343 16.21 -3.94 -16.07
C LEU A 343 15.06 -3.85 -15.06
N GLY A 344 15.20 -3.00 -14.04
CA GLY A 344 14.12 -2.68 -13.10
C GLY A 344 12.89 -2.08 -13.80
N ARG A 345 13.09 -1.17 -14.76
CA ARG A 345 12.00 -0.58 -15.57
C ARG A 345 11.32 -1.63 -16.44
N PHE A 346 12.07 -2.52 -17.09
CA PHE A 346 11.52 -3.61 -17.89
C PHE A 346 10.62 -4.52 -17.06
N LEU A 347 11.09 -4.95 -15.89
CA LEU A 347 10.32 -5.80 -14.98
C LEU A 347 9.04 -5.11 -14.48
N GLN A 348 9.06 -3.78 -14.27
CA GLN A 348 7.85 -3.01 -13.97
C GLN A 348 6.86 -3.04 -15.14
N GLU A 349 7.30 -2.81 -16.38
CA GLU A 349 6.40 -2.89 -17.54
C GLU A 349 5.81 -4.29 -17.73
N ILE A 350 6.60 -5.35 -17.51
CA ILE A 350 6.13 -6.74 -17.51
C ILE A 350 5.03 -6.95 -16.48
N HIS A 351 5.22 -6.41 -15.27
CA HIS A 351 4.19 -6.45 -14.24
C HIS A 351 2.90 -5.75 -14.69
N HIS A 352 2.99 -4.62 -15.40
CA HIS A 352 1.83 -3.92 -15.96
C HIS A 352 1.12 -4.72 -17.05
N ILE A 353 1.84 -5.43 -17.92
CA ILE A 353 1.26 -6.35 -18.91
C ILE A 353 0.52 -7.48 -18.20
N TRP A 354 1.13 -8.07 -17.15
CA TRP A 354 0.53 -9.16 -16.38
C TRP A 354 -0.77 -8.75 -15.69
N ARG A 355 -0.81 -7.55 -15.09
CA ARG A 355 -2.03 -7.00 -14.46
C ARG A 355 -3.21 -6.83 -15.42
N GLN A 356 -2.97 -6.79 -16.74
CA GLN A 356 -4.04 -6.76 -17.75
C GLN A 356 -4.64 -8.15 -18.06
N GLY A 357 -4.11 -9.21 -17.44
CA GLY A 357 -4.60 -10.58 -17.56
C GLY A 357 -3.86 -11.44 -18.59
N ALA A 358 -2.77 -10.95 -19.17
CA ALA A 358 -1.94 -11.73 -20.09
C ALA A 358 -1.25 -12.89 -19.37
N GLN A 359 -1.12 -14.03 -20.05
CA GLN A 359 -0.22 -15.10 -19.66
C GLN A 359 1.16 -14.77 -20.20
N ILE A 360 2.14 -14.63 -19.33
CA ILE A 360 3.48 -14.19 -19.71
C ILE A 360 4.49 -15.29 -19.38
N THR A 361 5.28 -15.66 -20.36
CA THR A 361 6.49 -16.45 -20.19
C THR A 361 7.68 -15.54 -20.42
N VAL A 362 8.47 -15.31 -19.38
CA VAL A 362 9.67 -14.47 -19.43
C VAL A 362 10.85 -15.32 -19.85
N VAL A 363 11.66 -14.81 -20.78
CA VAL A 363 12.90 -15.39 -21.26
C VAL A 363 14.00 -14.36 -21.06
N GLU A 364 14.96 -14.66 -20.20
CA GLU A 364 16.15 -13.85 -19.98
C GLU A 364 17.25 -14.34 -20.92
N CYS A 365 17.82 -13.43 -21.72
CA CYS A 365 18.80 -13.77 -22.74
C CYS A 365 19.88 -12.71 -22.89
N ASP A 366 21.05 -13.15 -23.33
CA ASP A 366 22.19 -12.34 -23.76
C ASP A 366 22.63 -12.78 -25.19
N THR A 367 23.66 -13.62 -25.31
CA THR A 367 23.96 -14.39 -26.53
C THR A 367 23.20 -15.71 -26.58
N VAL A 368 22.81 -16.22 -25.41
CA VAL A 368 22.05 -17.46 -25.23
C VAL A 368 20.90 -17.23 -24.26
N ILE A 369 19.94 -18.16 -24.24
CA ILE A 369 18.87 -18.12 -23.24
C ILE A 369 19.44 -18.60 -21.91
N GLN A 370 19.42 -17.73 -20.91
CA GLN A 370 19.90 -18.04 -19.57
C GLN A 370 18.80 -18.68 -18.73
N ARG A 371 17.58 -18.13 -18.82
CA ARG A 371 16.46 -18.57 -17.99
C ARG A 371 15.13 -18.39 -18.72
N SER A 372 14.20 -19.33 -18.49
CA SER A 372 12.79 -19.17 -18.89
C SER A 372 11.86 -19.56 -17.75
N TYR A 373 10.79 -18.79 -17.53
CA TYR A 373 9.80 -19.06 -16.48
C TYR A 373 8.47 -18.36 -16.75
N SER A 374 7.38 -18.89 -16.18
CA SER A 374 6.08 -18.23 -16.20
C SER A 374 6.00 -17.13 -15.14
N TYR A 375 5.63 -15.93 -15.54
CA TYR A 375 5.51 -14.78 -14.63
C TYR A 375 4.16 -14.80 -13.90
N ARG A 376 4.22 -14.85 -12.57
CA ARG A 376 3.05 -14.95 -11.67
C ARG A 376 2.80 -13.68 -10.84
N GLY A 377 3.32 -12.53 -11.27
CA GLY A 377 3.15 -11.26 -10.57
C GLY A 377 4.23 -10.93 -9.54
N ILE A 378 5.16 -11.85 -9.28
CA ILE A 378 6.30 -11.63 -8.38
C ILE A 378 7.51 -11.19 -9.20
N LEU A 379 8.08 -10.03 -8.88
CA LEU A 379 9.31 -9.54 -9.51
C LEU A 379 10.49 -10.46 -9.16
N PRO A 380 11.19 -11.03 -10.15
CA PRO A 380 12.39 -11.84 -9.92
C PRO A 380 13.54 -10.97 -9.38
N PRO A 381 14.55 -11.57 -8.72
CA PRO A 381 15.79 -10.85 -8.43
C PRO A 381 16.44 -10.37 -9.73
N LEU A 382 16.98 -9.15 -9.71
CA LEU A 382 17.71 -8.57 -10.83
C LEU A 382 18.99 -9.38 -11.06
N VAL A 383 19.11 -10.01 -12.22
CA VAL A 383 20.32 -10.73 -12.65
C VAL A 383 20.87 -10.00 -13.86
N THR A 384 22.12 -9.56 -13.78
CA THR A 384 22.84 -8.99 -14.93
C THR A 384 23.72 -10.06 -15.55
N GLY A 385 23.54 -10.30 -16.85
CA GLY A 385 24.48 -11.05 -17.66
C GLY A 385 25.75 -10.23 -17.90
N ARG A 386 26.84 -10.92 -18.26
CA ARG A 386 28.13 -10.29 -18.60
C ARG A 386 28.54 -10.53 -20.05
N GLY A 387 27.61 -10.98 -20.89
CA GLY A 387 27.82 -11.31 -22.30
C GLY A 387 27.46 -10.18 -23.26
N GLY A 388 27.65 -10.44 -24.57
CA GLY A 388 27.12 -9.62 -25.66
C GLY A 388 25.65 -9.92 -25.94
N THR A 389 25.06 -9.26 -26.95
CA THR A 389 23.63 -9.40 -27.31
C THR A 389 23.45 -10.08 -28.66
N LEU A 390 22.63 -11.15 -28.71
CA LEU A 390 22.13 -11.76 -29.95
C LEU A 390 20.63 -12.05 -29.85
N PHE A 391 19.85 -11.51 -30.78
CA PHE A 391 18.38 -11.64 -30.77
C PHE A 391 17.84 -12.97 -31.30
N ASP A 392 18.68 -13.81 -31.91
CA ASP A 392 18.23 -15.02 -32.62
C ASP A 392 17.71 -16.12 -31.69
N ALA A 393 18.40 -16.37 -30.57
CA ALA A 393 18.07 -17.45 -29.64
C ALA A 393 16.64 -17.35 -29.07
N PRO A 394 16.21 -16.22 -28.48
CA PRO A 394 14.84 -16.06 -27.99
C PRO A 394 13.78 -16.10 -29.09
N LEU A 395 14.06 -15.60 -30.31
CA LEU A 395 13.13 -15.68 -31.44
C LEU A 395 12.96 -17.12 -31.94
N ALA A 396 14.04 -17.89 -32.05
CA ALA A 396 14.00 -19.30 -32.40
C ALA A 396 13.22 -20.12 -31.35
N TRP A 397 13.43 -19.82 -30.07
CA TRP A 397 12.70 -20.47 -28.98
C TRP A 397 11.21 -20.11 -28.99
N ALA A 398 10.87 -18.83 -29.18
CA ALA A 398 9.48 -18.40 -29.30
C ALA A 398 8.78 -19.04 -30.52
N ASN A 399 9.47 -19.19 -31.65
CA ASN A 399 8.96 -19.89 -32.83
C ASN A 399 8.56 -21.35 -32.55
N ALA A 400 9.22 -22.02 -31.60
CA ALA A 400 8.86 -23.37 -31.15
C ALA A 400 7.64 -23.37 -30.23
N GLN A 401 7.51 -22.39 -29.33
CA GLN A 401 6.39 -22.28 -28.39
C GLN A 401 5.10 -21.75 -29.02
N ARG A 402 5.19 -21.05 -30.15
CA ARG A 402 4.06 -20.45 -30.89
C ARG A 402 3.14 -19.55 -30.03
N PRO A 403 3.69 -18.55 -29.30
CA PRO A 403 2.88 -17.57 -28.59
C PRO A 403 2.10 -16.67 -29.55
N ASP A 404 1.11 -15.94 -29.03
CA ASP A 404 0.30 -14.99 -29.79
C ASP A 404 1.12 -13.79 -30.28
N ALA A 405 2.14 -13.39 -29.51
CA ALA A 405 3.12 -12.37 -29.84
C ALA A 405 4.39 -12.48 -28.96
N VAL A 406 5.49 -11.90 -29.43
CA VAL A 406 6.73 -11.72 -28.67
C VAL A 406 6.92 -10.24 -28.37
N ILE A 407 7.24 -9.92 -27.12
CA ILE A 407 7.63 -8.58 -26.68
C ILE A 407 9.08 -8.65 -26.24
N TYR A 408 9.95 -7.84 -26.85
CA TYR A 408 11.39 -7.86 -26.61
C TYR A 408 11.82 -6.56 -25.95
N PHE A 409 12.37 -6.61 -24.75
CA PHE A 409 12.93 -5.46 -24.05
C PHE A 409 14.45 -5.40 -24.27
N THR A 410 14.96 -4.29 -24.82
CA THR A 410 16.39 -4.10 -25.12
C THR A 410 16.73 -2.59 -25.17
N ASP A 411 18.01 -2.25 -25.14
CA ASP A 411 18.52 -0.91 -25.45
C ASP A 411 18.69 -0.67 -26.97
N GLY A 412 18.55 -1.73 -27.77
CA GLY A 412 18.63 -1.70 -29.23
C GLY A 412 20.07 -1.78 -29.78
N GLN A 413 21.07 -2.08 -28.95
CA GLN A 413 22.47 -2.13 -29.37
C GLN A 413 22.93 -3.53 -29.81
N ALA A 414 22.25 -4.12 -30.80
CA ALA A 414 22.69 -5.39 -31.39
C ALA A 414 22.34 -5.51 -32.89
N PRO A 415 23.00 -6.43 -33.62
CA PRO A 415 22.67 -6.70 -35.03
C PRO A 415 21.22 -7.17 -35.22
N ALA A 416 20.67 -6.92 -36.40
CA ALA A 416 19.37 -7.45 -36.79
C ALA A 416 19.35 -8.99 -36.68
N PRO A 417 18.25 -9.59 -36.18
CA PRO A 417 18.14 -11.04 -36.10
C PRO A 417 18.17 -11.65 -37.50
N GLN A 418 18.91 -12.74 -37.66
CA GLN A 418 18.89 -13.57 -38.87
C GLN A 418 17.68 -14.52 -38.87
N VAL A 419 17.17 -14.88 -37.69
CA VAL A 419 16.00 -15.75 -37.55
C VAL A 419 14.71 -14.94 -37.75
N ALA A 420 13.94 -15.32 -38.78
CA ALA A 420 12.63 -14.72 -39.02
C ALA A 420 11.60 -15.14 -37.95
N ALA A 421 10.93 -14.16 -37.35
CA ALA A 421 9.84 -14.39 -36.42
C ALA A 421 8.56 -14.84 -37.15
N ARG A 422 7.93 -15.91 -36.67
CA ARG A 422 6.68 -16.45 -37.24
C ARG A 422 5.41 -15.85 -36.62
N MET A 423 5.58 -14.98 -35.64
CA MET A 423 4.53 -14.27 -34.92
C MET A 423 4.82 -12.76 -34.89
N PRO A 424 3.84 -11.92 -34.54
CA PRO A 424 4.08 -10.51 -34.33
C PRO A 424 5.14 -10.27 -33.24
N VAL A 425 6.14 -9.43 -33.56
CA VAL A 425 7.18 -9.00 -32.62
C VAL A 425 7.00 -7.51 -32.32
N LEU A 426 7.11 -7.18 -31.03
CA LEU A 426 7.19 -5.83 -30.52
C LEU A 426 8.52 -5.61 -29.81
N TRP A 427 9.27 -4.63 -30.26
CA TRP A 427 10.48 -4.18 -29.57
C TRP A 427 10.15 -3.02 -28.66
N VAL A 428 10.54 -3.14 -27.39
CA VAL A 428 10.41 -2.12 -26.36
C VAL A 428 11.81 -1.62 -26.05
N ILE A 429 12.06 -0.37 -26.40
CA ILE A 429 13.39 0.21 -26.39
C ILE A 429 13.48 1.24 -25.28
N THR A 430 14.59 1.24 -24.53
CA THR A 430 14.85 2.24 -23.49
C THR A 430 14.84 3.67 -24.05
N SER A 431 14.57 4.65 -23.19
CA SER A 431 14.58 6.07 -23.55
C SER A 431 15.93 6.52 -24.12
N ASP A 432 17.01 5.86 -23.69
CA ASP A 432 18.39 6.22 -23.99
C ASP A 432 18.91 5.50 -25.24
N GLY A 433 18.13 4.56 -25.78
CA GLY A 433 18.37 3.96 -27.10
C GLY A 433 18.36 5.04 -28.17
N THR A 434 19.54 5.28 -28.75
CA THR A 434 19.78 6.26 -29.82
C THR A 434 20.07 5.51 -31.11
N GLY A 435 19.09 5.46 -32.03
CA GLY A 435 19.30 4.77 -33.30
C GLY A 435 18.05 4.74 -34.19
N ASP A 436 18.29 4.52 -35.49
CA ASP A 436 17.29 4.05 -36.43
C ASP A 436 17.10 2.54 -36.23
N PHE A 437 15.93 2.16 -35.70
CA PHE A 437 15.59 0.77 -35.43
C PHE A 437 14.97 0.05 -36.64
N GLY A 438 15.05 0.64 -37.84
CA GLY A 438 14.54 0.03 -39.07
C GLY A 438 15.17 -1.33 -39.43
N HIS A 439 16.32 -1.67 -38.84
CA HIS A 439 16.96 -2.97 -38.99
C HIS A 439 16.27 -4.09 -38.18
N LEU A 440 15.42 -3.74 -37.21
CA LEU A 440 14.67 -4.71 -36.41
C LEU A 440 13.32 -5.01 -37.08
N PRO A 441 12.92 -6.29 -37.20
CA PRO A 441 11.66 -6.65 -37.83
C PRO A 441 10.48 -6.41 -36.88
N GLY A 442 9.39 -5.83 -37.40
CA GLY A 442 8.14 -5.68 -36.66
C GLY A 442 7.87 -4.26 -36.16
N LYS A 443 7.21 -4.14 -35.01
CA LYS A 443 6.83 -2.83 -34.43
C LYS A 443 7.78 -2.46 -33.30
N HIS A 444 7.98 -1.16 -33.12
CA HIS A 444 8.88 -0.61 -32.09
C HIS A 444 8.12 0.39 -31.24
N VAL A 445 8.35 0.36 -29.93
CA VAL A 445 7.82 1.31 -28.95
C VAL A 445 8.96 1.75 -28.04
N LYS A 446 9.06 3.07 -27.83
CA LYS A 446 10.04 3.65 -26.91
C LYS A 446 9.40 3.90 -25.54
N MET A 447 10.12 3.57 -24.47
CA MET A 447 9.73 3.78 -23.07
C MET A 447 10.04 5.18 -22.54
#